data_AF-A0A812PUP0-F1
#
_entry.id   AF-A0A812PUP0-F1
#
_cell.length_a   1.000
_cell.length_b   1.000
_cell.length_c   1.000
_cell.angle_alpha   90.00
_cell.angle_beta   90.00
_cell.angle_gamma   90.00
#
_symmetry.space_group_name_H-M   'P 1'
#
loop_
_entity.id
_entity.type
_entity.pdbx_description
1 polymer ?
#
loop_
_entity_poly.entity_id
_entity_poly.type
_entity_poly.pdbx_seq_one_letter_code
_entity_poly.pdbx_strand_id
1 'polypeptide(L)'
;MSDGEVLRACQDQVIPRCFSTTEDFFREKKIQTKLEPWKIPAGMSPQDATEQLRQLMESYPPGHDGVDAGGFRVLQAQPKYLYAQFASFIGLISDVEFAVMDNGYVQIRSALRSMAEDAFGNIHTPPDSLLNAKRLNWFAERLRKMGWSAPEITEQTHPEYFAENVKAGMKTVGLEFMPEREGDPKPEYW
;
A
#
# COMPACT_ATOMS: atom_id res chain seq x y z
N MET A 1 -23.84 -4.31 12.94
CA MET A 1 -23.86 -5.16 11.74
C MET A 1 -22.78 -4.60 10.82
N SER A 2 -21.75 -5.38 10.51
CA SER A 2 -20.69 -4.99 9.57
C SER A 2 -21.01 -5.64 8.23
N ASP A 3 -21.53 -4.85 7.29
CA ASP A 3 -22.06 -5.33 6.02
C ASP A 3 -20.94 -5.53 4.96
N GLY A 4 -19.93 -6.37 5.26
CA GLY A 4 -18.84 -6.69 4.33
C GLY A 4 -17.76 -7.62 4.89
N GLU A 5 -16.94 -8.21 3.99
CA GLU A 5 -15.71 -8.91 4.39
C GLU A 5 -14.80 -7.94 5.15
N VAL A 6 -14.39 -8.35 6.35
CA VAL A 6 -13.66 -7.49 7.28
C VAL A 6 -12.17 -7.50 6.91
N LEU A 7 -11.59 -6.30 6.75
CA LEU A 7 -10.14 -6.17 6.56
C LEU A 7 -9.37 -6.84 7.69
N ARG A 8 -8.21 -7.43 7.39
CA ARG A 8 -7.31 -7.88 8.45
C ARG A 8 -6.90 -6.71 9.34
N ALA A 9 -6.67 -7.01 10.61
CA ALA A 9 -6.12 -6.04 11.54
C ALA A 9 -4.67 -5.66 11.17
N CYS A 10 -4.25 -4.42 11.39
CA CYS A 10 -2.80 -4.20 11.60
C CYS A 10 -2.37 -4.90 12.89
N GLN A 11 -1.12 -5.36 12.96
CA GLN A 11 -0.60 -5.94 14.19
C GLN A 11 0.34 -4.94 14.86
N ASP A 12 0.39 -4.91 16.19
CA ASP A 12 1.21 -3.94 16.94
C ASP A 12 2.69 -3.95 16.54
N GLN A 13 3.19 -5.11 16.09
CA GLN A 13 4.58 -5.34 15.68
C GLN A 13 4.92 -4.74 14.32
N VAL A 14 3.93 -4.34 13.52
CA VAL A 14 4.14 -3.78 12.18
C VAL A 14 4.02 -2.26 12.13
N ILE A 15 3.80 -1.54 13.23
CA ILE A 15 3.78 -0.06 13.23
C ILE A 15 5.22 0.50 13.10
N PRO A 16 5.47 1.55 12.29
CA PRO A 16 4.53 2.43 11.55
C PRO A 16 4.17 1.97 10.13
N ARG A 17 4.26 0.68 9.83
CA ARG A 17 4.30 0.09 8.49
C ARG A 17 2.97 -0.52 8.05
N CYS A 18 1.89 -0.09 8.69
CA CYS A 18 0.54 -0.52 8.37
C CYS A 18 -0.40 0.68 8.37
N PHE A 19 -0.96 0.98 7.20
CA PHE A 19 -2.10 1.86 7.04
C PHE A 19 -3.39 1.06 7.06
N SER A 20 -4.44 1.59 7.69
CA SER A 20 -5.77 0.99 7.69
C SER A 20 -6.86 2.06 7.81
N THR A 21 -8.02 1.83 7.20
CA THR A 21 -9.22 2.66 7.39
C THR A 21 -10.06 2.23 8.60
N THR A 22 -9.90 0.98 9.07
CA THR A 22 -10.79 0.37 10.07
C THR A 22 -10.29 0.49 11.50
N GLU A 23 -9.01 0.81 11.70
CA GLU A 23 -8.38 0.73 13.01
C GLU A 23 -7.63 2.01 13.37
N ASP A 24 -7.95 2.56 14.54
CA ASP A 24 -7.07 3.44 15.30
C ASP A 24 -6.40 2.59 16.37
N PHE A 25 -5.25 1.99 16.07
CA PHE A 25 -4.61 1.06 17.00
C PHE A 25 -4.24 1.67 18.34
N PHE A 26 -4.05 2.98 18.40
CA PHE A 26 -3.69 3.62 19.64
C PHE A 26 -4.25 5.04 19.67
N ARG A 27 -5.37 5.24 20.38
CA ARG A 27 -5.68 6.55 20.97
C ARG A 27 -4.53 7.06 21.87
N GLU A 28 -3.57 6.21 22.22
CA GLU A 28 -2.48 6.46 23.15
C GLU A 28 -1.06 6.56 22.53
N LYS A 29 -0.86 6.24 21.23
CA LYS A 29 0.43 6.44 20.54
C LYS A 29 0.31 7.56 19.51
N LYS A 30 1.39 8.32 19.34
CA LYS A 30 1.45 9.53 18.51
C LYS A 30 1.38 9.31 17.00
N ILE A 31 1.51 8.08 16.49
CA ILE A 31 1.65 7.84 15.04
C ILE A 31 0.28 7.57 14.42
N GLN A 32 -0.21 8.53 13.63
CA GLN A 32 -1.44 8.36 12.85
C GLN A 32 -1.14 7.57 11.57
N THR A 33 -1.66 6.34 11.50
CA THR A 33 -1.66 5.52 10.27
C THR A 33 -3.09 5.21 9.79
N LYS A 34 -4.08 5.87 10.39
CA LYS A 34 -5.47 5.75 9.99
C LYS A 34 -5.74 6.54 8.72
N LEU A 35 -6.23 5.83 7.71
CA LEU A 35 -6.63 6.40 6.44
C LEU A 35 -8.08 6.88 6.49
N GLU A 36 -8.36 7.93 5.72
CA GLU A 36 -9.72 8.22 5.29
C GLU A 36 -10.19 7.15 4.28
N PRO A 37 -11.41 6.61 4.42
CA PRO A 37 -11.98 5.71 3.42
C PRO A 37 -12.06 6.38 2.05
N TRP A 38 -11.79 5.62 1.00
CA TRP A 38 -12.09 6.10 -0.35
C TRP A 38 -13.59 5.98 -0.64
N LYS A 39 -14.04 6.65 -1.70
CA LYS A 39 -15.43 6.59 -2.14
C LYS A 39 -15.52 6.37 -3.64
N ILE A 40 -16.34 5.41 -4.02
CA ILE A 40 -16.60 5.08 -5.43
C ILE A 40 -17.48 6.16 -6.08
N PRO A 41 -17.40 6.37 -7.41
CA PRO A 41 -18.28 7.28 -8.14
C PRO A 41 -19.76 6.96 -7.92
N ALA A 42 -20.61 8.00 -7.96
CA ALA A 42 -22.05 7.81 -7.82
C ALA A 42 -22.60 6.89 -8.94
N GLY A 43 -23.42 5.92 -8.56
CA GLY A 43 -24.02 4.95 -9.49
C GLY A 43 -23.12 3.75 -9.84
N MET A 44 -21.86 3.71 -9.37
CA MET A 44 -21.00 2.54 -9.51
C MET A 44 -21.43 1.44 -8.52
N SER A 45 -21.49 0.19 -8.97
CA SER A 45 -21.74 -0.94 -8.09
C SER A 45 -20.47 -1.35 -7.31
N PRO A 46 -20.60 -1.96 -6.12
CA PRO A 46 -19.43 -2.49 -5.40
C PRO A 46 -18.60 -3.50 -6.20
N GLN A 47 -19.25 -4.27 -7.08
CA GLN A 47 -18.58 -5.24 -7.95
C GLN A 47 -17.77 -4.55 -9.03
N ASP A 48 -18.33 -3.54 -9.71
CA ASP A 48 -17.59 -2.78 -10.73
C ASP A 48 -16.41 -2.02 -10.11
N ALA A 49 -16.59 -1.49 -8.90
CA ALA A 49 -15.53 -0.84 -8.15
C ALA A 49 -14.39 -1.81 -7.79
N THR A 50 -14.73 -3.02 -7.34
CA THR A 50 -13.73 -4.05 -7.02
C THR A 50 -12.98 -4.51 -8.27
N GLU A 51 -13.69 -4.67 -9.39
CA GLU A 51 -13.10 -5.00 -10.68
C GLU A 51 -12.16 -3.90 -11.19
N GLN A 52 -12.54 -2.62 -11.03
CA GLN A 52 -11.67 -1.50 -11.38
C GLN A 52 -10.39 -1.46 -10.52
N LEU A 53 -10.50 -1.75 -9.22
CA LEU A 53 -9.34 -1.87 -8.33
C LEU A 53 -8.42 -3.02 -8.76
N ARG A 54 -8.99 -4.17 -9.15
CA ARG A 54 -8.24 -5.34 -9.65
C ARG A 54 -7.46 -4.98 -10.93
N GLN A 55 -8.13 -4.37 -11.90
CA GLN A 55 -7.49 -3.93 -13.14
C GLN A 55 -6.37 -2.92 -12.88
N LEU A 56 -6.58 -2.01 -11.93
CA LEU A 56 -5.58 -1.02 -11.56
C LEU A 56 -4.35 -1.67 -10.90
N MET A 57 -4.55 -2.64 -10.00
CA MET A 57 -3.47 -3.45 -9.42
C MET A 57 -2.68 -4.23 -10.48
N GLU A 58 -3.36 -4.85 -11.44
CA GLU A 58 -2.71 -5.59 -12.52
C GLU A 58 -1.96 -4.66 -13.49
N SER A 59 -2.41 -3.41 -13.63
CA SER A 59 -1.72 -2.40 -14.43
C SER A 59 -0.53 -1.74 -13.72
N TYR A 60 -0.28 -2.09 -12.45
CA TYR A 60 0.81 -1.48 -11.68
C TYR A 60 2.16 -1.78 -12.35
N PRO A 61 2.86 -0.76 -12.88
CA PRO A 61 4.10 -0.96 -13.62
C PRO A 61 5.20 -1.51 -12.69
N PRO A 62 5.89 -2.58 -13.09
CA PRO A 62 7.08 -3.03 -12.39
C PRO A 62 8.12 -1.89 -12.33
N GLY A 63 8.57 -1.54 -11.13
CA GLY A 63 9.69 -0.62 -10.91
C GLY A 63 9.51 0.86 -11.19
N HIS A 64 8.30 1.37 -11.04
CA HIS A 64 8.02 2.80 -11.18
C HIS A 64 8.50 3.64 -9.98
N ASP A 65 8.83 4.93 -10.23
CA ASP A 65 9.17 6.00 -9.27
C ASP A 65 10.28 5.72 -8.24
N GLY A 66 11.22 4.83 -8.56
CA GLY A 66 12.32 4.49 -7.63
C GLY A 66 11.83 3.93 -6.30
N VAL A 67 10.62 3.35 -6.28
CA VAL A 67 9.98 2.88 -5.05
C VAL A 67 10.58 1.53 -4.68
N ASP A 68 10.60 0.53 -5.58
CA ASP A 68 11.00 -0.83 -5.19
C ASP A 68 11.09 -1.88 -6.33
N ALA A 69 11.21 -1.51 -7.61
CA ALA A 69 11.44 -2.47 -8.73
C ALA A 69 10.54 -3.74 -8.69
N GLY A 70 9.34 -3.60 -8.10
CA GLY A 70 8.47 -4.69 -7.67
C GLY A 70 7.10 -4.64 -8.32
N GLY A 71 6.25 -5.62 -8.01
CA GLY A 71 4.93 -5.78 -8.62
C GLY A 71 3.89 -6.38 -7.68
N PHE A 72 2.62 -6.23 -8.06
CA PHE A 72 1.49 -6.81 -7.35
C PHE A 72 1.10 -8.18 -7.91
N ARG A 73 0.74 -9.09 -7.02
CA ARG A 73 0.05 -10.33 -7.32
C ARG A 73 -1.27 -10.36 -6.58
N VAL A 74 -2.38 -10.42 -7.31
CA VAL A 74 -3.72 -10.62 -6.73
C VAL A 74 -3.81 -12.07 -6.23
N LEU A 75 -4.18 -12.25 -4.96
CA LEU A 75 -4.31 -13.56 -4.32
C LEU A 75 -5.77 -13.95 -4.08
N GLN A 76 -6.64 -12.96 -3.91
CA GLN A 76 -8.07 -13.18 -3.76
C GLN A 76 -8.83 -12.00 -4.35
N ALA A 77 -9.81 -12.30 -5.20
CA ALA A 77 -10.74 -11.33 -5.75
C ALA A 77 -12.17 -11.89 -5.59
N GLN A 78 -12.97 -11.18 -4.80
CA GLN A 78 -14.39 -11.43 -4.59
C GLN A 78 -15.19 -10.19 -5.00
N PRO A 79 -16.53 -10.25 -5.14
CA PRO A 79 -17.33 -9.11 -5.62
C PRO A 79 -17.19 -7.82 -4.80
N LYS A 80 -16.74 -7.89 -3.54
CA LYS A 80 -16.61 -6.73 -2.64
C LYS A 80 -15.28 -6.69 -1.91
N TYR A 81 -14.33 -7.54 -2.29
CA TYR A 81 -13.07 -7.65 -1.58
C TYR A 81 -11.95 -8.05 -2.52
N LEU A 82 -10.80 -7.41 -2.35
CA LEU A 82 -9.60 -7.66 -3.11
C LEU A 82 -8.42 -7.74 -2.15
N TYR A 83 -7.63 -8.81 -2.27
CA TYR A 83 -6.36 -8.97 -1.57
C TYR A 83 -5.25 -9.26 -2.56
N ALA A 84 -4.18 -8.49 -2.46
CA ALA A 84 -2.97 -8.66 -3.23
C ALA A 84 -1.73 -8.57 -2.33
N GLN A 85 -0.64 -9.14 -2.80
CA GLN A 85 0.68 -8.95 -2.24
C GLN A 85 1.56 -8.18 -3.22
N PHE A 86 2.30 -7.21 -2.71
CA PHE A 86 3.39 -6.59 -3.42
C PHE A 86 4.70 -7.23 -2.99
N ALA A 87 5.57 -7.52 -3.96
CA ALA A 87 6.95 -7.91 -3.72
C ALA A 87 7.91 -6.90 -4.35
N SER A 88 8.82 -6.33 -3.55
CA SER A 88 9.92 -5.48 -4.03
C SER A 88 11.09 -6.32 -4.56
N PHE A 89 11.98 -5.69 -5.33
CA PHE A 89 13.24 -6.32 -5.75
C PHE A 89 14.19 -6.67 -4.61
N ILE A 90 14.12 -5.96 -3.47
CA ILE A 90 14.91 -6.22 -2.26
C ILE A 90 14.24 -7.21 -1.31
N GLY A 91 13.21 -7.93 -1.76
CA GLY A 91 12.56 -8.99 -0.96
C GLY A 91 11.58 -8.49 0.10
N LEU A 92 11.23 -7.21 0.15
CA LEU A 92 10.09 -6.71 0.95
C LEU A 92 8.78 -7.25 0.39
N ILE A 93 7.95 -7.80 1.28
CA ILE A 93 6.60 -8.28 0.96
C ILE A 93 5.59 -7.45 1.74
N SER A 94 4.61 -6.88 1.04
CA SER A 94 3.52 -6.14 1.66
C SER A 94 2.16 -6.69 1.24
N ASP A 95 1.23 -6.71 2.18
CA ASP A 95 -0.17 -7.01 1.92
C ASP A 95 -0.92 -5.72 1.57
N VAL A 96 -1.83 -5.78 0.58
CA VAL A 96 -2.79 -4.72 0.30
C VAL A 96 -4.17 -5.32 0.17
N GLU A 97 -5.13 -4.75 0.89
CA GLU A 97 -6.54 -5.19 0.90
C GLU A 97 -7.46 -4.01 0.65
N PHE A 98 -8.54 -4.29 -0.09
CA PHE A 98 -9.67 -3.40 -0.28
C PHE A 98 -10.97 -4.13 0.05
N ALA A 99 -11.86 -3.49 0.80
CA ALA A 99 -13.24 -3.94 0.99
C ALA A 99 -14.21 -2.84 0.54
N VAL A 100 -15.03 -3.14 -0.47
CA VAL A 100 -16.00 -2.20 -1.03
C VAL A 100 -17.35 -2.42 -0.37
N MET A 101 -17.81 -1.40 0.37
CA MET A 101 -19.02 -1.44 1.17
C MET A 101 -20.25 -1.08 0.31
N ASP A 102 -21.43 -1.58 0.68
CA ASP A 102 -22.69 -1.29 -0.02
C ASP A 102 -23.08 0.20 -0.04
N ASN A 103 -22.55 0.99 0.89
CA ASN A 103 -22.75 2.43 0.96
C ASN A 103 -21.78 3.23 0.07
N GLY A 104 -20.97 2.56 -0.75
CA GLY A 104 -20.02 3.16 -1.69
C GLY A 104 -18.70 3.62 -1.10
N TYR A 105 -18.45 3.37 0.19
CA TYR A 105 -17.12 3.58 0.77
C TYR A 105 -16.23 2.35 0.55
N VAL A 106 -14.93 2.59 0.49
CA VAL A 106 -13.91 1.55 0.37
C VAL A 106 -13.00 1.61 1.58
N GLN A 107 -12.96 0.50 2.31
CA GLN A 107 -11.98 0.27 3.36
C GLN A 107 -10.68 -0.23 2.75
N ILE A 108 -9.55 0.22 3.28
CA ILE A 108 -8.22 -0.03 2.73
C ILE A 108 -7.30 -0.47 3.86
N ARG A 109 -6.45 -1.46 3.58
CA ARG A 109 -5.28 -1.79 4.40
C ARG A 109 -4.06 -1.95 3.50
N SER A 110 -2.92 -1.44 3.95
CA SER A 110 -1.62 -1.71 3.34
C SER A 110 -0.58 -1.91 4.43
N ALA A 111 0.07 -3.08 4.46
CA ALA A 111 0.94 -3.48 5.56
C ALA A 111 2.23 -4.15 5.06
N LEU A 112 3.39 -3.70 5.52
CA LEU A 112 4.63 -4.44 5.31
C LEU A 112 4.62 -5.70 6.19
N ARG A 113 4.70 -6.87 5.58
CA ARG A 113 4.60 -8.18 6.26
C ARG A 113 5.97 -8.68 6.73
N SER A 114 6.95 -8.69 5.84
CA SER A 114 8.26 -9.27 6.10
C SER A 114 9.30 -8.81 5.07
N MET A 115 10.58 -9.04 5.38
CA MET A 115 11.65 -9.14 4.38
C MET A 115 11.91 -10.63 4.14
N ALA A 116 12.23 -11.05 2.92
CA ALA A 116 12.71 -12.39 2.64
C ALA A 116 13.94 -12.72 3.49
N GLU A 117 14.05 -13.97 3.97
CA GLU A 117 15.09 -14.41 4.92
C GLU A 117 16.52 -14.26 4.37
N ASP A 118 16.67 -14.19 3.05
CA ASP A 118 17.94 -14.04 2.33
C ASP A 118 18.30 -12.59 1.98
N ALA A 119 17.39 -11.62 2.20
CA ALA A 119 17.61 -10.26 1.72
C ALA A 119 18.81 -9.58 2.39
N PHE A 120 19.02 -9.75 3.71
CA PHE A 120 20.14 -9.12 4.42
C PHE A 120 20.66 -9.86 5.67
N GLY A 121 20.37 -11.17 5.83
CA GLY A 121 21.08 -12.08 6.76
C GLY A 121 21.01 -11.78 8.27
N ASN A 122 20.37 -10.69 8.64
CA ASN A 122 20.01 -10.19 9.97
C ASN A 122 19.03 -9.05 9.67
N ILE A 123 18.16 -8.66 10.60
CA ILE A 123 17.69 -7.26 10.82
C ILE A 123 16.31 -7.27 11.47
N HIS A 124 16.21 -6.57 12.60
CA HIS A 124 14.98 -5.93 13.06
C HIS A 124 14.29 -5.25 11.88
N THR A 125 13.20 -5.83 11.35
CA THR A 125 12.54 -5.40 10.11
C THR A 125 12.50 -3.86 10.02
N PRO A 126 13.07 -3.25 8.96
CA PRO A 126 13.26 -1.80 8.88
C PRO A 126 11.92 -1.03 8.81
N PRO A 127 11.95 0.31 8.96
CA PRO A 127 10.85 1.20 8.53
C PRO A 127 10.34 0.83 7.12
N ASP A 128 9.09 1.17 6.80
CA ASP A 128 8.55 0.91 5.47
C ASP A 128 9.12 1.85 4.39
N SER A 129 9.99 2.79 4.75
CA SER A 129 10.68 3.72 3.84
C SER A 129 9.72 4.47 2.90
N LEU A 130 8.52 4.81 3.40
CA LEU A 130 7.44 5.47 2.68
C LEU A 130 6.79 4.62 1.56
N LEU A 131 7.13 3.34 1.45
CA LEU A 131 6.71 2.49 0.33
C LEU A 131 5.19 2.25 0.33
N ASN A 132 4.57 2.10 1.50
CA ASN A 132 3.11 1.99 1.58
C ASN A 132 2.42 3.27 1.07
N ALA A 133 2.87 4.44 1.54
CA ALA A 133 2.29 5.72 1.12
C ALA A 133 2.46 5.96 -0.39
N LYS A 134 3.65 5.71 -0.93
CA LYS A 134 3.93 5.85 -2.37
C LYS A 134 3.00 4.97 -3.23
N ARG A 135 2.85 3.70 -2.87
CA ARG A 135 1.96 2.76 -3.59
C ARG A 135 0.50 3.16 -3.50
N LEU A 136 0.01 3.48 -2.31
CA LEU A 136 -1.38 3.91 -2.13
C LEU A 136 -1.67 5.23 -2.87
N ASN A 137 -0.71 6.16 -2.91
CA ASN A 137 -0.85 7.39 -3.69
C ASN A 137 -0.87 7.15 -5.21
N TRP A 138 -0.10 6.18 -5.71
CA TRP A 138 -0.15 5.78 -7.13
C TRP A 138 -1.55 5.30 -7.54
N PHE A 139 -2.20 4.51 -6.68
CA PHE A 139 -3.60 4.09 -6.86
C PHE A 139 -4.54 5.28 -6.76
N ALA A 140 -4.43 6.06 -5.68
CA ALA A 140 -5.31 7.19 -5.41
C ALA A 140 -5.32 8.22 -6.55
N GLU A 141 -4.14 8.56 -7.09
CA GLU A 141 -3.99 9.48 -8.22
C GLU A 141 -4.77 9.02 -9.45
N ARG A 142 -4.69 7.74 -9.80
CA ARG A 142 -5.38 7.16 -10.96
C ARG A 142 -6.88 7.03 -10.72
N LEU A 143 -7.29 6.62 -9.53
CA LEU A 143 -8.70 6.53 -9.15
C LEU A 143 -9.36 7.92 -9.15
N ARG A 144 -8.67 8.97 -8.70
CA ARG A 144 -9.17 10.35 -8.79
C ARG A 144 -9.43 10.77 -10.24
N LYS A 145 -8.55 10.39 -11.18
CA LYS A 145 -8.77 10.61 -12.63
C LYS A 145 -9.99 9.85 -13.17
N MET A 146 -10.43 8.80 -12.48
CA MET A 146 -11.62 7.99 -12.78
C MET A 146 -12.86 8.43 -11.98
N GLY A 147 -12.80 9.55 -11.25
CA GLY A 147 -13.94 10.13 -10.52
C GLY A 147 -14.13 9.63 -9.09
N TRP A 148 -13.19 8.86 -8.54
CA TRP A 148 -13.22 8.43 -7.15
C TRP A 148 -12.82 9.55 -6.21
N SER A 149 -13.34 9.52 -4.98
CA SER A 149 -12.74 10.26 -3.86
C SER A 149 -11.69 9.38 -3.21
N ALA A 150 -10.41 9.63 -3.52
CA ALA A 150 -9.28 8.92 -2.93
C ALA A 150 -8.26 9.95 -2.41
N PRO A 151 -8.31 10.34 -1.12
CA PRO A 151 -7.39 11.33 -0.56
C PRO A 151 -5.93 10.90 -0.66
N GLU A 152 -5.05 11.89 -0.85
CA GLU A 152 -3.60 11.66 -0.89
C GLU A 152 -3.00 11.58 0.52
N ILE A 153 -2.09 10.65 0.70
CA ILE A 153 -1.27 10.50 1.91
C ILE A 153 -0.06 11.43 1.78
N THR A 154 0.02 12.43 2.63
CA THR A 154 1.07 13.45 2.60
C THR A 154 1.70 13.63 3.99
N GLU A 155 2.84 14.30 4.06
CA GLU A 155 3.45 14.68 5.34
C GLU A 155 2.50 15.56 6.17
N GLN A 156 1.66 16.37 5.52
CA GLN A 156 0.67 17.19 6.21
C GLN A 156 -0.46 16.35 6.81
N THR A 157 -0.89 15.28 6.14
CA THR A 157 -1.98 14.42 6.63
C THR A 157 -1.50 13.33 7.59
N HIS A 158 -0.23 12.92 7.52
CA HIS A 158 0.36 11.86 8.34
C HIS A 158 1.78 12.20 8.83
N PRO A 159 1.99 13.31 9.56
CA PRO A 159 3.33 13.85 9.84
C PRO A 159 4.22 12.89 10.63
N GLU A 160 3.70 12.14 11.59
CA GLU A 160 4.51 11.21 12.38
C GLU A 160 4.94 9.99 11.57
N TYR A 161 4.11 9.51 10.64
CA TYR A 161 4.48 8.44 9.71
C TYR A 161 5.69 8.85 8.87
N PHE A 162 5.64 10.07 8.29
CA PHE A 162 6.75 10.58 7.49
C PHE A 162 7.99 10.81 8.35
N ALA A 163 7.85 11.39 9.55
CA ALA A 163 8.97 11.63 10.45
C ALA A 163 9.70 10.34 10.85
N GLU A 164 8.98 9.26 11.15
CA GLU A 164 9.57 7.97 11.55
C GLU A 164 10.23 7.26 10.37
N ASN A 165 9.61 7.27 9.18
CA ASN A 165 10.16 6.60 8.01
C ASN A 165 11.32 7.37 7.36
N VAL A 166 11.38 8.71 7.46
CA VAL A 166 12.52 9.51 6.99
C VAL A 166 13.74 9.35 7.90
N LYS A 167 13.56 9.41 9.23
CA LYS A 167 14.67 9.20 10.19
C LYS A 167 15.33 7.84 10.02
N ALA A 168 14.53 6.82 9.73
CA ALA A 168 15.01 5.46 9.63
C ALA A 168 15.51 5.12 8.20
N GLY A 169 15.00 5.82 7.16
CA GLY A 169 15.46 5.72 5.77
C GLY A 169 16.92 6.15 5.54
N MET A 170 17.45 7.10 6.34
CA MET A 170 18.88 7.47 6.30
C MET A 170 19.84 6.38 6.81
N LYS A 171 19.33 5.34 7.51
CA LYS A 171 20.18 4.28 8.09
C LYS A 171 20.03 2.90 7.45
N THR A 172 18.94 2.64 6.73
CA THR A 172 18.57 1.25 6.36
C THR A 172 18.55 0.95 4.88
N VAL A 173 18.65 1.94 4.00
CA VAL A 173 18.68 1.67 2.56
C VAL A 173 19.84 2.44 1.95
N GLY A 174 20.86 1.71 1.49
CA GLY A 174 21.93 2.23 0.63
C GLY A 174 21.40 2.60 -0.76
N LEU A 175 20.32 3.39 -0.81
CA LEU A 175 19.70 3.99 -1.99
C LEU A 175 20.37 5.33 -2.38
N GLU A 176 21.58 5.59 -1.89
CA GLU A 176 22.41 6.63 -2.45
C GLU A 176 22.86 6.18 -3.85
N PHE A 177 22.29 6.83 -4.86
CA PHE A 177 22.69 6.77 -6.28
C PHE A 177 22.41 5.46 -7.03
N MET A 178 21.21 5.35 -7.60
CA MET A 178 21.09 4.76 -8.93
C MET A 178 20.75 5.88 -9.92
N PRO A 179 21.72 6.40 -10.70
CA PRO A 179 21.38 7.25 -11.83
C PRO A 179 20.53 6.44 -12.81
N GLU A 180 19.53 7.10 -13.42
CA GLU A 180 18.74 6.52 -14.51
C GLU A 180 19.67 5.85 -15.52
N ARG A 181 19.60 4.53 -15.64
CA ARG A 181 20.28 3.81 -16.73
C ARG A 181 19.30 3.65 -17.87
N GLU A 182 19.42 4.53 -18.87
CA GLU A 182 18.88 4.25 -20.20
C GLU A 182 19.50 2.94 -20.73
N GLY A 183 18.67 1.95 -21.06
CA GLY A 183 19.06 0.85 -21.95
C GLY A 183 19.09 -0.57 -21.38
N ASP A 184 18.73 -0.82 -20.13
CA ASP A 184 18.68 -2.21 -19.64
C ASP A 184 17.41 -2.95 -20.12
N PRO A 185 17.53 -4.17 -20.67
CA PRO A 185 16.37 -4.95 -21.10
C PRO A 185 15.49 -5.30 -19.90
N LYS A 186 14.18 -5.19 -20.09
CA LYS A 186 13.17 -5.57 -19.08
C LYS A 186 13.42 -7.02 -18.65
N PRO A 187 13.58 -7.31 -17.36
CA PRO A 187 13.73 -8.68 -16.92
C PRO A 187 12.38 -9.39 -17.06
N GLU A 188 12.40 -10.56 -17.69
CA GLU A 188 11.25 -11.46 -17.75
C GLU A 188 11.06 -12.09 -16.37
N TYR A 189 9.94 -11.77 -15.72
CA TYR A 189 9.49 -12.49 -14.53
C TYR A 189 8.03 -12.91 -14.71
N TRP A 190 7.80 -14.18 -14.39
CA TRP A 190 6.61 -15.02 -14.53
C TRP A 190 5.31 -14.43 -13.96
#